data_AF-A0A177D9S2-F1
#
_entry.id   AF-A0A177D9S2-F1
#
_cell.length_a   1.000
_cell.length_b   1.000
_cell.length_c   1.000
_cell.angle_alpha   90.00
_cell.angle_beta   90.00
_cell.angle_gamma   90.00
#
_symmetry.space_group_name_H-M   'P 1'
#
loop_
_entity.id
_entity.type
_entity.pdbx_description
1 polymer ?
#
loop_
_entity_poly.entity_id
_entity_poly.type
_entity_poly.pdbx_seq_one_letter_code
_entity_poly.pdbx_strand_id
1 'polypeptide(L)'
;MGKNGNPTGGRGTKHHCPGKSGWVGDESPGGCDEDHIGNMYYCKKHEMPCRNGCEGRAHLKNQDGCLKCKQRFIREATKEKEAKKNQEEVEKGKEDEAFWNPGKGRKK
;
A
#
# COMPACT_ATOMS: atom_id res chain seq x y z
N MET A 1 23.27 29.67 3.08
CA MET A 1 23.59 28.46 3.86
C MET A 1 22.31 27.94 4.52
N GLY A 2 21.66 26.92 3.95
CA GLY A 2 20.44 26.31 4.51
C GLY A 2 20.81 25.29 5.59
N LYS A 3 20.20 25.41 6.77
CA LYS A 3 20.51 24.58 7.94
C LYS A 3 20.06 23.14 7.69
N ASN A 4 21.02 22.23 7.47
CA ASN A 4 20.81 20.79 7.53
C ASN A 4 20.54 20.39 8.99
N GLY A 5 19.27 20.42 9.39
CA GLY A 5 18.81 19.88 10.66
C GLY A 5 18.93 18.35 10.64
N ASN A 6 20.01 17.85 11.20
CA ASN A 6 20.20 16.44 11.55
C ASN A 6 19.05 16.01 12.49
N PRO A 7 18.23 14.99 12.17
CA PRO A 7 17.21 14.54 13.11
C PRO A 7 17.90 13.89 14.30
N THR A 8 17.89 14.59 15.43
CA THR A 8 18.33 14.06 16.71
C THR A 8 17.54 12.78 16.99
N GLY A 9 18.25 11.66 17.08
CA GLY A 9 17.72 10.38 17.51
C GLY A 9 17.17 10.50 18.92
N GLY A 10 15.88 10.85 19.03
CA GLY A 10 15.18 10.91 20.29
C GLY A 10 15.13 9.52 20.91
N ARG A 11 15.47 9.43 22.20
CA ARG A 11 15.19 8.29 23.08
C ARG A 11 13.68 8.15 23.23
N GLY A 12 12.99 7.77 22.16
CA GLY A 12 11.56 7.55 22.17
C GLY A 12 11.26 6.37 23.08
N THR A 13 10.43 6.58 24.10
CA THR A 13 9.79 5.48 24.80
C THR A 13 9.11 4.61 23.74
N LYS A 14 9.57 3.35 23.60
CA LYS A 14 8.95 2.39 22.67
C LYS A 14 7.48 2.35 23.01
N HIS A 15 6.67 2.78 22.07
CA HIS A 15 5.23 2.83 22.21
C HIS A 15 4.63 1.68 21.41
N HIS A 16 3.56 1.06 21.92
CA HIS A 16 2.95 -0.12 21.30
C HIS A 16 2.36 0.16 19.92
N CYS A 17 1.91 1.40 19.66
CA CYS A 17 1.43 1.85 18.35
C CYS A 17 2.08 3.15 17.85
N PRO A 18 2.09 3.41 16.53
CA PRO A 18 2.62 4.65 15.96
C PRO A 18 1.67 5.86 16.09
N GLY A 19 0.40 5.63 16.43
CA GLY A 19 -0.60 6.69 16.65
C GLY A 19 -0.36 7.56 17.90
N LYS A 20 0.63 7.23 18.73
CA LYS A 20 1.06 8.10 19.84
C LYS A 20 1.57 9.46 19.35
N SER A 21 2.29 9.46 18.23
CA SER A 21 2.99 10.65 17.70
C SER A 21 2.32 11.28 16.49
N GLY A 22 1.26 10.66 15.94
CA GLY A 22 0.64 11.13 14.71
C GLY A 22 -0.83 10.75 14.60
N TRP A 23 -1.53 11.46 13.73
CA TRP A 23 -2.94 11.23 13.43
C TRP A 23 -3.13 9.92 12.67
N VAL A 24 -4.20 9.21 12.99
CA VAL A 24 -4.57 7.96 12.31
C VAL A 24 -5.96 8.13 11.70
N GLY A 25 -6.01 8.66 10.48
CA GLY A 25 -7.27 9.16 9.91
C GLY A 25 -7.79 10.30 10.77
N ASP A 26 -9.02 10.16 11.27
CA ASP A 26 -9.67 11.13 12.16
C ASP A 26 -9.33 10.90 13.66
N GLU A 27 -8.59 9.85 13.99
CA GLU A 27 -8.20 9.53 15.37
C GLU A 27 -7.01 10.39 15.81
N SER A 28 -7.21 11.12 16.91
CA SER A 28 -6.20 12.05 17.44
C SER A 28 -4.96 11.34 18.00
N PRO A 29 -3.77 11.98 17.98
CA PRO A 29 -2.57 11.43 18.57
C PRO A 29 -2.70 11.20 20.08
N GLY A 30 -1.93 10.25 20.63
CA GLY A 30 -1.91 9.97 22.07
C GLY A 30 -3.19 9.34 22.62
N GLY A 31 -3.30 9.25 23.95
CA GLY A 31 -4.42 8.57 24.63
C GLY A 31 -4.49 7.08 24.27
N CYS A 32 -3.34 6.44 24.17
CA CYS A 32 -3.24 5.07 23.68
C CYS A 32 -3.50 4.07 24.80
N ASP A 33 -4.33 3.08 24.51
CA ASP A 33 -4.70 2.00 25.42
C ASP A 33 -4.42 0.67 24.70
N GLU A 34 -3.59 -0.17 25.31
CA GLU A 34 -3.22 -1.47 24.75
C GLU A 34 -4.30 -2.49 25.10
N ASP A 35 -4.73 -3.26 24.10
CA ASP A 35 -5.53 -4.47 24.30
C ASP A 35 -4.83 -5.70 23.75
N HIS A 36 -5.40 -6.86 24.08
CA HIS A 36 -4.97 -8.13 23.55
C HIS A 36 -6.16 -8.98 23.09
N ILE A 37 -6.03 -9.56 21.90
CA ILE A 37 -6.92 -10.62 21.40
C ILE A 37 -6.08 -11.86 21.14
N GLY A 38 -6.24 -12.87 21.99
CA GLY A 38 -5.35 -14.03 22.00
C GLY A 38 -3.90 -13.60 22.24
N ASN A 39 -3.01 -13.92 21.31
CA ASN A 39 -1.58 -13.60 21.39
C ASN A 39 -1.18 -12.27 20.71
N MET A 40 -2.16 -11.46 20.28
CA MET A 40 -1.92 -10.22 19.54
C MET A 40 -2.22 -9.00 20.39
N TYR A 41 -1.25 -8.10 20.51
CA TYR A 41 -1.37 -6.80 21.17
C TYR A 41 -1.61 -5.71 20.15
N TYR A 42 -2.50 -4.76 20.46
CA TYR A 42 -2.77 -3.61 19.60
C TYR A 42 -3.33 -2.42 20.40
N CYS A 43 -3.19 -1.21 19.87
CA CYS A 43 -3.84 -0.03 20.43
C CYS A 43 -5.35 -0.01 20.10
N LYS A 44 -6.24 0.00 21.09
CA LYS A 44 -7.71 0.12 20.89
C LYS A 44 -8.11 1.35 20.08
N LYS A 45 -7.36 2.45 20.28
CA LYS A 45 -7.66 3.74 19.67
C LYS A 45 -7.17 3.82 18.23
N HIS A 46 -5.93 3.40 17.97
CA HIS A 46 -5.28 3.65 16.68
C HIS A 46 -5.24 2.44 15.75
N GLU A 47 -5.39 1.25 16.30
CA GLU A 47 -5.25 -0.02 15.58
C GLU A 47 -6.54 -0.83 15.65
N MET A 48 -6.64 -1.80 14.76
CA MET A 48 -7.71 -2.78 14.72
C MET A 48 -7.20 -4.14 14.21
N PRO A 49 -7.84 -5.25 14.60
CA PRO A 49 -7.55 -6.56 14.04
C PRO A 49 -7.71 -6.58 12.52
N CYS A 50 -6.83 -7.31 11.84
CA CYS A 50 -6.84 -7.39 10.39
C CYS A 50 -8.10 -8.11 9.88
N ARG A 51 -8.91 -7.38 9.12
CA ARG A 51 -10.18 -7.87 8.56
C ARG A 51 -10.01 -8.79 7.33
N ASN A 52 -8.79 -8.93 6.81
CA ASN A 52 -8.49 -9.69 5.60
C ASN A 52 -8.06 -11.15 5.86
N GLY A 53 -8.53 -11.75 6.97
CA GLY A 53 -8.20 -13.14 7.35
C GLY A 53 -6.75 -13.34 7.80
N CYS A 54 -6.06 -12.28 8.25
CA CYS A 54 -4.71 -12.42 8.82
C CYS A 54 -4.80 -12.56 10.35
N GLU A 55 -4.77 -13.80 10.82
CA GLU A 55 -4.79 -14.11 12.25
C GLU A 55 -3.59 -13.50 12.98
N GLY A 56 -3.84 -12.98 14.19
CA GLY A 56 -2.81 -12.41 15.05
C GLY A 56 -2.13 -11.16 14.50
N ARG A 57 -2.77 -10.43 13.58
CA ARG A 57 -2.23 -9.17 13.03
C ARG A 57 -3.23 -8.03 13.20
N ALA A 58 -2.70 -6.85 13.49
CA ALA A 58 -3.44 -5.59 13.48
C ALA A 58 -2.92 -4.66 12.37
N HIS A 59 -3.70 -3.61 12.10
CA HIS A 59 -3.29 -2.47 11.28
C HIS A 59 -3.92 -1.20 11.82
N LEU A 60 -3.43 -0.05 11.35
CA LEU A 60 -4.05 1.22 11.69
C LEU A 60 -5.48 1.30 11.15
N LYS A 61 -6.39 1.93 11.89
CA LYS A 61 -7.80 2.05 11.50
C LYS A 61 -8.01 2.72 10.15
N ASN A 62 -7.10 3.61 9.74
CA ASN A 62 -7.11 4.28 8.44
C ASN A 62 -6.45 3.47 7.31
N GLN A 63 -6.02 2.23 7.56
CA GLN A 63 -5.44 1.35 6.56
C GLN A 63 -6.42 0.23 6.21
N ASP A 64 -6.38 -0.22 4.96
CA ASP A 64 -7.24 -1.31 4.47
C ASP A 64 -6.80 -2.69 4.97
N GLY A 65 -5.57 -2.83 5.46
CA GLY A 65 -5.07 -4.10 5.97
C GLY A 65 -3.69 -4.02 6.59
N CYS A 66 -3.28 -5.13 7.22
CA CYS A 66 -1.95 -5.26 7.80
C CYS A 66 -0.83 -5.24 6.76
N LEU A 67 0.42 -5.17 7.21
CA LEU A 67 1.59 -5.10 6.33
C LEU A 67 1.62 -6.22 5.27
N LYS A 68 1.15 -7.43 5.61
CA LYS A 68 1.05 -8.55 4.65
C LYS A 68 -0.01 -8.29 3.58
N CYS A 69 -1.16 -7.72 3.97
CA CYS A 69 -2.19 -7.31 3.02
C CYS A 69 -1.64 -6.22 2.09
N LYS A 70 -0.96 -5.21 2.63
CA LYS A 70 -0.33 -4.16 1.84
C LYS A 70 0.63 -4.74 0.79
N GLN A 71 1.48 -5.70 1.16
CA GLN A 71 2.37 -6.37 0.21
C GLN A 71 1.61 -7.16 -0.85
N ARG A 72 0.53 -7.87 -0.48
CA ARG A 72 -0.33 -8.57 -1.44
C ARG A 72 -0.95 -7.60 -2.43
N PHE A 73 -1.55 -6.51 -1.96
CA PHE A 73 -2.18 -5.49 -2.79
C PHE A 73 -1.19 -4.85 -3.77
N ILE A 74 0.03 -4.56 -3.31
CA ILE A 74 1.08 -4.04 -4.20
C ILE A 74 1.42 -5.05 -5.30
N ARG A 75 1.58 -6.33 -4.96
CA ARG A 75 1.89 -7.37 -5.95
C ARG A 75 0.78 -7.56 -6.97
N GLU A 76 -0.48 -7.55 -6.53
CA GLU A 76 -1.65 -7.65 -7.40
C GLU A 76 -1.75 -6.44 -8.32
N ALA A 77 -1.59 -5.23 -7.79
CA ALA A 77 -1.59 -4.00 -8.57
C ALA A 77 -0.44 -3.95 -9.60
N THR A 78 0.75 -4.45 -9.24
CA THR A 78 1.88 -4.54 -10.19
C THR A 78 1.55 -5.52 -11.32
N LYS A 79 1.03 -6.71 -11.00
CA LYS A 79 0.63 -7.69 -12.03
C LYS A 79 -0.44 -7.16 -12.96
N GLU A 80 -1.43 -6.43 -12.44
CA GLU A 80 -2.47 -5.81 -13.27
C GLU A 80 -1.89 -4.75 -14.20
N LYS A 81 -0.95 -3.92 -13.71
CA LYS A 81 -0.25 -2.93 -14.53
C LYS A 81 0.59 -3.58 -15.63
N GLU A 82 1.30 -4.66 -15.32
CA GLU A 82 2.08 -5.41 -16.31
C GLU A 82 1.17 -6.07 -17.36
N ALA A 83 0.04 -6.64 -16.95
CA ALA A 83 -0.94 -7.21 -17.87
C ALA A 83 -1.52 -6.15 -18.82
N LYS A 84 -1.89 -4.96 -18.28
CA LYS A 84 -2.36 -3.83 -19.09
C LYS A 84 -1.31 -3.34 -20.07
N LYS A 85 -0.06 -3.16 -19.61
CA LYS A 85 1.04 -2.72 -20.48
C LYS A 85 1.30 -3.72 -21.61
N ASN A 86 1.31 -5.02 -21.31
CA ASN A 86 1.49 -6.05 -22.33
C ASN A 86 0.33 -6.05 -23.35
N GLN A 87 -0.91 -5.82 -22.91
CA GLN A 87 -2.05 -5.69 -23.83
C GLN A 87 -1.90 -4.48 -24.76
N GLU A 88 -1.54 -3.31 -24.22
CA GLU A 88 -1.29 -2.10 -25.01
C GLU A 88 -0.12 -2.28 -25.99
N GLU A 89 0.96 -2.95 -25.59
CA GLU A 89 2.09 -3.25 -26.49
C GLU A 89 1.71 -4.24 -27.61
N VAL A 90 0.88 -5.25 -27.30
CA VAL A 90 0.34 -6.17 -28.31
C VAL A 90 -0.60 -5.45 -29.28
N GLU A 91 -1.46 -4.56 -28.78
CA GLU A 91 -2.37 -3.77 -29.63
C GLU A 91 -1.59 -2.82 -30.54
N LYS A 92 -0.64 -2.06 -29.99
CA LYS A 92 0.25 -1.19 -30.79
C LYS A 92 1.05 -1.98 -31.83
N GLY A 93 1.56 -3.15 -31.47
CA GLY A 93 2.26 -4.02 -32.41
C GLY A 93 1.39 -4.45 -33.60
N LYS A 94 0.11 -4.72 -33.37
CA LYS A 94 -0.86 -5.02 -34.44
C LYS A 94 -1.17 -3.80 -35.31
N GLU A 95 -1.28 -2.62 -34.72
CA GLU A 95 -1.50 -1.37 -35.45
C GLU A 95 -0.30 -1.00 -36.34
N ASP A 96 0.92 -1.10 -35.80
CA ASP A 96 2.16 -0.86 -36.55
C ASP A 96 2.34 -1.88 -37.68
N GLU A 97 2.04 -3.17 -37.43
CA GLU A 97 2.08 -4.21 -38.47
C GLU A 97 1.06 -3.93 -39.59
N ALA A 98 -0.15 -3.49 -39.23
CA ALA A 98 -1.17 -3.09 -40.20
C ALA A 98 -0.80 -1.82 -40.99
N PHE A 99 -0.07 -0.89 -40.36
CA PHE A 99 0.43 0.33 -41.01
C PHE A 99 1.56 0.03 -42.01
N TRP A 100 2.54 -0.78 -41.63
CA TRP A 100 3.70 -1.11 -42.47
C TRP A 100 3.42 -2.20 -43.51
N ASN A 101 2.42 -3.05 -43.28
CA ASN A 101 1.99 -4.08 -44.22
C ASN A 101 0.50 -3.92 -44.56
N PRO A 102 0.12 -2.82 -45.22
CA PRO A 102 -1.26 -2.61 -45.63
C PRO A 102 -1.62 -3.73 -46.61
N GLY A 103 -2.61 -4.55 -46.26
CA GLY A 103 -2.99 -5.73 -47.03
C GLY A 103 -3.10 -5.40 -48.53
N LYS A 104 -2.59 -6.31 -49.38
CA LYS A 104 -2.49 -6.18 -50.86
C LYS A 104 -3.82 -6.01 -51.62
N GLY A 105 -4.91 -5.62 -50.94
CA GLY A 105 -6.25 -5.47 -51.49
C GLY A 105 -6.65 -4.05 -51.91
N ARG A 106 -5.82 -3.01 -51.72
CA ARG A 106 -6.18 -1.64 -52.12
C ARG A 106 -5.55 -1.24 -53.47
N LYS A 107 -5.83 -2.02 -54.51
CA LYS A 107 -5.78 -1.53 -55.90
C LYS A 107 -7.20 -1.23 -56.35
N LYS A 108 -7.52 0.05 -56.46
CA LYS A 108 -8.60 0.53 -57.32
C LYS A 108 -8.00 1.57 -58.26
#